data_AF-A0A4Z2BHM2-F1
#
_entry.id   AF-A0A4Z2BHM2-F1
#
_cell.length_a   1.000
_cell.length_b   1.000
_cell.length_c   1.000
_cell.angle_alpha   90.00
_cell.angle_beta   90.00
_cell.angle_gamma   90.00
#
_symmetry.space_group_name_H-M   'P 1'
#
loop_
_entity.id
_entity.type
_entity.pdbx_description
1 polymer ?
#
loop_
_entity_poly.entity_id
_entity_poly.type
_entity_poly.pdbx_seq_one_letter_code
_entity_poly.pdbx_strand_id
1 'polypeptide(L)'
;MRETEDQLRIIPQFCFPDVIDWEPVESYPSEMFAFVLTGEDGSRRFGYCRRLLPNGKGKRLPEVYCIVSHLGCFNLFSKVMELCRPSDSHLEHVDFECLFSCLSLRLLLRVFGSLLLERRVIFTADKLSTLSQCCHAAVALLYPFVWQHTYIPVLPPAMLDIVCTPTPFIVGLLSSSLSQLTELPLEEVLVVDLENNRLLRQLDDEDVLPPKLQAALENILERRRDLANERDGDSATDSGNLSTVVSEAFVRFFVEVVGHYQLFLVGEREDGYSSSSSSPVPCSFRCEGFRKAIPSKTVRRFVEVFMETQMFGCFIQEREHRRHAVRGLFELRVQEYLESIHENENRRVNRFLKGLGNKMKFLSKK
;
A
#
# COMPACT_ATOMS: atom_id res chain seq x y z
N MET A 1 7.22 27.17 -12.68
CA MET A 1 6.06 27.89 -13.26
C MET A 1 5.52 27.16 -14.50
N ARG A 2 6.38 26.78 -15.48
CA ARG A 2 5.94 25.99 -16.65
C ARG A 2 5.47 24.56 -16.32
N GLU A 3 6.16 23.83 -15.45
CA GLU A 3 5.72 22.48 -15.01
C GLU A 3 4.33 22.47 -14.36
N THR A 4 4.02 23.53 -13.59
CA THR A 4 2.74 23.65 -12.91
C THR A 4 1.60 23.90 -13.91
N GLU A 5 1.85 24.68 -14.97
CA GLU A 5 0.88 24.90 -16.05
C GLU A 5 0.64 23.65 -16.90
N ASP A 6 1.69 22.88 -17.22
CA ASP A 6 1.53 21.63 -18.00
C ASP A 6 0.84 20.53 -17.18
N GLN A 7 1.10 20.45 -15.88
CA GLN A 7 0.38 19.54 -14.99
C GLN A 7 -1.09 19.93 -14.78
N LEU A 8 -1.46 21.21 -14.92
CA LEU A 8 -2.86 21.62 -14.90
C LEU A 8 -3.62 21.19 -16.17
N ARG A 9 -2.93 21.08 -17.32
CA ARG A 9 -3.54 20.70 -18.60
C ARG A 9 -3.92 19.22 -18.68
N ILE A 10 -3.26 18.36 -17.92
CA ILE A 10 -3.57 16.92 -17.89
C ILE A 10 -4.74 16.59 -16.95
N ILE A 11 -5.01 17.42 -15.93
CA ILE A 11 -6.06 17.16 -14.93
C ILE A 11 -7.42 16.82 -15.55
N PRO A 12 -7.92 17.53 -16.58
CA PRO A 12 -9.19 17.17 -17.22
C PRO A 12 -9.24 15.72 -17.74
N GLN A 13 -8.11 15.18 -18.22
CA GLN A 13 -8.03 13.80 -18.70
C GLN A 13 -8.17 12.78 -17.55
N PHE A 14 -7.71 13.14 -16.34
CA PHE A 14 -7.88 12.33 -15.14
C PHE A 14 -9.24 12.53 -14.45
N CYS A 15 -9.88 13.70 -14.64
CA CYS A 15 -11.25 13.94 -14.18
C CYS A 15 -12.29 13.17 -15.03
N PHE A 16 -11.99 12.93 -16.31
CA PHE A 16 -12.84 12.18 -17.23
C PHE A 16 -12.03 11.11 -17.97
N PRO A 17 -11.52 10.09 -17.26
CA PRO A 17 -10.71 9.02 -17.87
C PRO A 17 -11.52 8.15 -18.84
N ASP A 18 -12.85 8.21 -18.77
CA ASP A 18 -13.83 7.47 -19.56
C ASP A 18 -14.57 8.34 -20.60
N VAL A 19 -14.08 9.55 -20.88
CA VAL A 19 -14.77 10.56 -21.70
C VAL A 19 -15.14 10.08 -23.11
N ILE A 20 -14.42 9.10 -23.64
CA ILE A 20 -14.59 8.58 -25.00
C ILE A 20 -15.97 7.90 -25.16
N ASP A 21 -16.55 7.38 -24.07
CA ASP A 21 -17.79 6.60 -24.09
C ASP A 21 -19.00 7.37 -23.51
N TRP A 22 -18.90 8.68 -23.37
CA TRP A 22 -19.91 9.46 -22.64
C TRP A 22 -21.06 9.96 -23.52
N GLU A 23 -22.27 9.51 -23.19
CA GLU A 23 -23.52 10.09 -23.68
C GLU A 23 -24.24 10.89 -22.58
N PRO A 24 -25.01 11.94 -22.93
CA PRO A 24 -25.86 12.65 -21.98
C PRO A 24 -26.86 11.71 -21.29
N VAL A 25 -26.87 11.71 -19.96
CA VAL A 25 -27.73 10.84 -19.12
C VAL A 25 -28.77 11.64 -18.34
N GLU A 26 -29.90 11.02 -18.00
CA GLU A 26 -30.95 11.65 -17.18
C GLU A 26 -30.73 11.49 -15.67
N SER A 27 -30.06 10.40 -15.28
CA SER A 27 -29.63 10.15 -13.91
C SER A 27 -28.18 9.66 -13.90
N TYR A 28 -27.42 10.11 -12.91
CA TYR A 28 -26.06 9.65 -12.66
C TYR A 28 -25.84 9.65 -11.14
N PRO A 29 -25.56 8.49 -10.52
CA PRO A 29 -25.26 8.46 -9.09
C PRO A 29 -23.95 9.21 -8.86
N SER A 30 -23.92 10.11 -7.86
CA SER A 30 -22.68 10.81 -7.56
C SER A 30 -21.58 9.81 -7.21
N GLU A 31 -20.44 9.94 -7.86
CA GLU A 31 -19.28 9.07 -7.67
C GLU A 31 -18.11 9.90 -7.16
N MET A 32 -17.35 9.36 -6.20
CA MET A 32 -16.09 9.94 -5.76
C MET A 32 -14.96 9.00 -6.10
N PHE A 33 -13.87 9.55 -6.65
CA PHE A 33 -12.68 8.80 -6.97
C PHE A 33 -11.45 9.69 -6.81
N ALA A 34 -10.28 9.07 -6.71
CA ALA A 34 -9.02 9.80 -6.67
C ALA A 34 -8.04 9.29 -7.71
N PHE A 35 -7.28 10.22 -8.27
CA PHE A 35 -6.12 9.94 -9.11
C PHE A 35 -4.85 10.48 -8.46
N VAL A 36 -3.70 9.96 -8.90
CA VAL A 36 -2.38 10.40 -8.42
C VAL A 36 -1.56 10.89 -9.60
N LEU A 37 -1.02 12.10 -9.47
CA LEU A 37 0.00 12.65 -10.36
C LEU A 37 1.35 12.44 -9.69
N THR A 38 2.24 11.74 -10.38
CA THR A 38 3.62 11.51 -9.92
C THR A 38 4.55 12.48 -10.64
N GLY A 39 5.31 13.28 -9.90
CA GLY A 39 6.33 14.18 -10.42
C GLY A 39 7.61 13.45 -10.81
N GLU A 40 8.48 14.11 -11.57
CA GLU A 40 9.78 13.56 -11.99
C GLU A 40 10.70 13.23 -10.81
N ASP A 41 10.52 13.93 -9.69
CA ASP A 41 11.21 13.70 -8.42
C ASP A 41 10.57 12.59 -7.55
N GLY A 42 9.56 11.89 -8.07
CA GLY A 42 8.78 10.91 -7.33
C GLY A 42 7.75 11.51 -6.35
N SER A 43 7.64 12.84 -6.27
CA SER A 43 6.62 13.48 -5.42
C SER A 43 5.21 13.14 -5.92
N ARG A 44 4.26 12.96 -4.98
CA ARG A 44 2.88 12.61 -5.30
C ARG A 44 1.94 13.78 -5.03
N ARG A 45 1.03 14.00 -5.96
CA ARG A 45 -0.15 14.86 -5.79
C ARG A 45 -1.41 14.05 -6.04
N PHE A 46 -2.41 14.31 -5.24
CA PHE A 46 -3.66 13.56 -5.22
C PHE A 46 -4.78 14.46 -5.72
N GLY A 47 -5.45 14.04 -6.79
CA GLY A 47 -6.65 14.68 -7.31
C GLY A 47 -7.89 14.00 -6.75
N TYR A 48 -8.65 14.70 -5.92
CA TYR A 48 -9.91 14.25 -5.33
C TYR A 48 -11.08 14.71 -6.19
N CYS A 49 -11.73 13.77 -6.87
CA CYS A 49 -12.83 14.06 -7.77
C CYS A 49 -14.17 13.68 -7.14
N ARG A 50 -15.14 14.58 -7.27
CA ARG A 50 -16.57 14.26 -7.09
C ARG A 50 -17.29 14.51 -8.40
N ARG A 51 -17.75 13.42 -9.01
CA ARG A 51 -18.53 13.39 -10.23
C ARG A 51 -20.01 13.33 -9.88
N LEU A 52 -20.82 14.14 -10.54
CA LEU A 52 -22.26 14.20 -10.30
C LEU A 52 -22.99 14.74 -11.52
N LEU A 53 -24.25 14.35 -11.69
CA LEU A 53 -25.11 15.04 -12.65
C LEU A 53 -25.44 16.42 -12.08
N PRO A 54 -25.20 17.54 -12.80
CA PRO A 54 -25.64 18.85 -12.34
C PRO A 54 -27.16 18.88 -12.16
N ASN A 55 -27.73 19.91 -11.53
CA ASN A 55 -29.19 20.09 -11.43
C ASN A 55 -29.78 20.62 -12.75
N GLY A 56 -31.01 20.25 -13.10
CA GLY A 56 -31.60 20.57 -14.41
C GLY A 56 -32.54 19.47 -14.96
N LYS A 57 -33.11 19.71 -16.14
CA LYS A 57 -34.06 18.81 -16.82
C LYS A 57 -33.43 18.18 -18.07
N GLY A 58 -33.82 16.95 -18.38
CA GLY A 58 -33.37 16.22 -19.56
C GLY A 58 -31.96 15.62 -19.45
N LYS A 59 -31.51 15.02 -20.55
CA LYS A 59 -30.21 14.37 -20.68
C LYS A 59 -29.07 15.39 -20.62
N ARG A 60 -28.09 15.17 -19.72
CA ARG A 60 -26.97 16.09 -19.46
C ARG A 60 -25.69 15.31 -19.25
N LEU A 61 -24.55 15.99 -19.44
CA LEU A 61 -23.25 15.44 -19.09
C LEU A 61 -22.98 15.65 -17.59
N PRO A 62 -22.39 14.67 -16.89
CA PRO A 62 -21.93 14.86 -15.52
C PRO A 62 -20.82 15.91 -15.41
N GLU A 63 -20.79 16.62 -14.29
CA GLU A 63 -19.74 17.55 -13.90
C GLU A 63 -18.81 16.91 -12.87
N VAL A 64 -17.55 17.34 -12.84
CA VAL A 64 -16.54 16.89 -11.87
C VAL A 64 -15.96 18.09 -11.13
N TYR A 65 -16.06 18.04 -9.80
CA TYR A 65 -15.32 18.93 -8.91
C TYR A 65 -14.03 18.23 -8.50
N CYS A 66 -12.86 18.82 -8.80
CA CYS A 66 -11.55 18.24 -8.48
C CYS A 66 -10.74 19.15 -7.55
N ILE A 67 -10.24 18.59 -6.45
CA ILE A 67 -9.27 19.23 -5.55
C ILE A 67 -7.93 18.52 -5.72
N VAL A 68 -6.88 19.26 -6.11
CA VAL A 68 -5.51 18.71 -6.16
C VAL A 68 -4.75 19.11 -4.90
N SER A 69 -4.18 18.14 -4.20
CA SER A 69 -3.45 18.35 -2.96
C SER A 69 -2.18 17.51 -2.89
N HIS A 70 -1.15 18.01 -2.18
CA HIS A 70 0.00 17.21 -1.77
C HIS A 70 -0.30 16.31 -0.57
N LEU A 71 -1.39 16.59 0.13
CA LEU A 71 -1.89 15.74 1.20
C LEU A 71 -2.70 14.61 0.57
N GLY A 72 -2.17 13.40 0.63
CA GLY A 72 -2.95 12.18 0.48
C GLY A 72 -3.91 12.18 1.64
N CYS A 73 -5.12 12.73 1.40
CA CYS A 73 -6.32 13.19 2.14
C CYS A 73 -7.74 12.63 1.83
N PHE A 74 -7.99 11.55 1.06
CA PHE A 74 -9.34 11.12 0.59
C PHE A 74 -10.51 11.25 1.58
N ASN A 75 -10.49 10.61 2.77
CA ASN A 75 -11.61 10.75 3.73
C ASN A 75 -11.77 12.18 4.25
N LEU A 76 -10.65 12.91 4.44
CA LEU A 76 -10.70 14.32 4.79
C LEU A 76 -11.26 15.14 3.63
N PHE A 77 -10.97 14.87 2.36
CA PHE A 77 -11.49 15.66 1.24
C PHE A 77 -12.89 15.26 0.78
N SER A 78 -13.27 13.99 0.95
CA SER A 78 -14.66 13.54 0.96
C SER A 78 -15.44 14.27 2.06
N LYS A 79 -14.81 14.56 3.21
CA LYS A 79 -15.32 15.39 4.31
C LYS A 79 -14.87 16.86 4.29
N VAL A 80 -14.12 17.38 3.33
CA VAL A 80 -13.86 18.85 3.25
C VAL A 80 -15.02 19.50 2.49
N MET A 81 -15.93 18.67 1.98
CA MET A 81 -17.33 18.99 1.75
C MET A 81 -18.27 18.74 2.96
N GLU A 82 -17.77 18.34 4.15
CA GLU A 82 -18.43 18.38 5.48
C GLU A 82 -17.48 17.89 6.62
N LEU A 83 -16.90 18.86 7.35
CA LEU A 83 -15.64 18.87 8.16
C LEU A 83 -15.24 17.70 9.12
N CYS A 84 -13.92 17.68 9.37
CA CYS A 84 -13.12 17.27 10.57
C CYS A 84 -12.23 16.00 10.49
N ARG A 85 -11.00 16.15 11.04
CA ARG A 85 -9.82 15.26 10.96
C ARG A 85 -9.40 14.71 12.34
N PRO A 86 -9.00 13.43 12.45
CA PRO A 86 -8.10 12.96 13.51
C PRO A 86 -6.88 12.18 12.97
N SER A 87 -5.96 11.86 13.89
CA SER A 87 -4.52 11.63 13.69
C SER A 87 -4.13 10.14 13.52
N ASP A 88 -3.82 9.70 12.29
CA ASP A 88 -2.78 8.70 11.96
C ASP A 88 -2.65 8.58 10.41
N SER A 89 -1.73 9.34 9.81
CA SER A 89 -1.77 9.73 8.39
C SER A 89 -1.72 8.62 7.33
N HIS A 90 -1.33 7.38 7.68
CA HIS A 90 -1.20 6.29 6.69
C HIS A 90 -2.54 5.61 6.37
N LEU A 91 -3.43 5.45 7.35
CA LEU A 91 -4.74 4.81 7.16
C LEU A 91 -5.85 5.82 6.87
N GLU A 92 -5.56 7.12 6.90
CA GLU A 92 -6.57 8.17 6.77
C GLU A 92 -7.37 8.08 5.45
N HIS A 93 -6.91 7.36 4.42
CA HIS A 93 -7.50 7.35 3.05
C HIS A 93 -7.80 5.99 2.48
N VAL A 94 -7.68 4.97 3.31
CA VAL A 94 -7.71 3.59 2.86
C VAL A 94 -8.90 2.93 3.50
N ASP A 95 -9.84 2.50 2.66
CA ASP A 95 -10.89 1.57 3.04
C ASP A 95 -10.58 0.21 2.42
N PHE A 96 -10.22 -0.75 3.27
CA PHE A 96 -9.92 -2.10 2.81
C PHE A 96 -11.17 -2.90 2.47
N GLU A 97 -12.37 -2.48 2.89
CA GLU A 97 -13.62 -3.23 2.65
C GLU A 97 -13.86 -3.44 1.14
N CYS A 98 -13.59 -2.42 0.31
CA CYS A 98 -13.68 -2.52 -1.14
C CYS A 98 -12.74 -3.62 -1.67
N LEU A 99 -11.47 -3.61 -1.27
CA LEU A 99 -10.47 -4.59 -1.71
C LEU A 99 -10.85 -6.02 -1.32
N PHE A 100 -11.33 -6.24 -0.09
CA PHE A 100 -11.77 -7.55 0.39
C PHE A 100 -13.12 -7.99 -0.20
N SER A 101 -13.92 -7.07 -0.72
CA SER A 101 -15.16 -7.38 -1.45
C SER A 101 -14.87 -7.79 -2.90
N CYS A 102 -13.81 -7.24 -3.50
CA CYS A 102 -13.40 -7.55 -4.87
C CYS A 102 -12.48 -8.77 -4.99
N LEU A 103 -11.59 -9.00 -4.02
CA LEU A 103 -10.57 -10.06 -4.09
C LEU A 103 -10.69 -11.08 -2.96
N SER A 104 -10.65 -12.36 -3.35
CA SER A 104 -10.40 -13.47 -2.43
C SER A 104 -9.02 -13.32 -1.78
N LEU A 105 -8.88 -13.83 -0.55
CA LEU A 105 -7.60 -13.78 0.19
C LEU A 105 -6.45 -14.40 -0.60
N ARG A 106 -6.72 -15.49 -1.33
CA ARG A 106 -5.73 -16.13 -2.19
C ARG A 106 -5.18 -15.18 -3.25
N LEU A 107 -6.06 -14.49 -3.99
CA LEU A 107 -5.62 -13.56 -5.03
C LEU A 107 -4.98 -12.30 -4.42
N LEU A 108 -5.55 -11.80 -3.32
CA LEU A 108 -4.99 -10.67 -2.59
C LEU A 108 -3.53 -10.93 -2.17
N LEU A 109 -3.23 -12.11 -1.63
CA LEU A 109 -1.88 -12.45 -1.19
C LEU A 109 -0.92 -12.68 -2.35
N ARG A 110 -1.41 -13.17 -3.49
CA ARG A 110 -0.61 -13.26 -4.71
C ARG A 110 -0.28 -11.88 -5.29
N VAL A 111 -1.25 -10.97 -5.28
CA VAL A 111 -1.05 -9.56 -5.64
C VAL A 111 -0.06 -8.91 -4.67
N PHE A 112 -0.27 -9.05 -3.37
CA PHE A 112 0.64 -8.54 -2.33
C PHE A 112 2.07 -9.03 -2.53
N GLY A 113 2.28 -10.34 -2.73
CA GLY A 113 3.61 -10.89 -3.02
C GLY A 113 4.23 -10.33 -4.30
N SER A 114 3.41 -10.07 -5.32
CA SER A 114 3.89 -9.45 -6.57
C SER A 114 4.30 -7.99 -6.37
N LEU A 115 3.57 -7.25 -5.53
CA LEU A 115 3.93 -5.88 -5.15
C LEU A 115 5.20 -5.85 -4.30
N LEU A 116 5.38 -6.79 -3.37
CA LEU A 116 6.62 -6.87 -2.59
C LEU A 116 7.85 -7.08 -3.46
N LEU A 117 7.72 -7.74 -4.62
CA LEU A 117 8.81 -7.93 -5.59
C LEU A 117 8.86 -6.83 -6.66
N GLU A 118 8.15 -5.73 -6.47
CA GLU A 118 8.10 -4.61 -7.43
C GLU A 118 7.75 -5.07 -8.85
N ARG A 119 6.75 -5.95 -8.98
CA ARG A 119 6.27 -6.40 -10.29
C ARG A 119 5.32 -5.37 -10.91
N ARG A 120 5.12 -5.49 -12.23
CA ARG A 120 4.18 -4.69 -13.02
C ARG A 120 2.77 -5.22 -12.82
N VAL A 121 1.90 -4.44 -12.17
CA VAL A 121 0.52 -4.87 -11.82
C VAL A 121 -0.50 -3.89 -12.40
N ILE A 122 -1.47 -4.43 -13.13
CA ILE A 122 -2.66 -3.73 -13.62
C ILE A 122 -3.88 -4.25 -12.87
N PHE A 123 -4.61 -3.37 -12.20
CA PHE A 123 -5.96 -3.65 -11.73
C PHE A 123 -6.97 -3.21 -12.79
N THR A 124 -8.04 -3.99 -12.97
CA THR A 124 -9.16 -3.62 -13.85
C THR A 124 -10.49 -3.72 -13.12
N ALA A 125 -11.35 -2.71 -13.33
CA ALA A 125 -12.72 -2.67 -12.82
C ALA A 125 -13.61 -1.80 -13.72
N ASP A 126 -14.94 -1.92 -13.56
CA ASP A 126 -15.89 -1.13 -14.35
C ASP A 126 -16.11 0.27 -13.75
N LYS A 127 -15.83 0.43 -12.45
CA LYS A 127 -16.05 1.67 -11.69
C LYS A 127 -14.72 2.29 -11.24
N LEU A 128 -14.61 3.61 -11.40
CA LEU A 128 -13.43 4.38 -10.98
C LEU A 128 -13.25 4.37 -9.46
N SER A 129 -14.35 4.42 -8.72
CA SER A 129 -14.37 4.29 -7.27
C SER A 129 -13.75 2.96 -6.81
N THR A 130 -14.25 1.82 -7.30
CA THR A 130 -13.69 0.48 -7.00
C THR A 130 -12.21 0.39 -7.36
N LEU A 131 -11.86 0.85 -8.57
CA LEU A 131 -10.49 0.79 -9.09
C LEU A 131 -9.50 1.58 -8.22
N SER A 132 -9.82 2.84 -7.95
CA SER A 132 -8.98 3.72 -7.13
C SER A 132 -8.87 3.24 -5.68
N GLN A 133 -9.99 2.84 -5.06
CA GLN A 133 -10.01 2.31 -3.69
C GLN A 133 -9.17 1.03 -3.56
N CYS A 134 -9.33 0.06 -4.47
CA CYS A 134 -8.53 -1.16 -4.46
C CYS A 134 -7.04 -0.88 -4.66
N CYS A 135 -6.67 0.02 -5.58
CA CYS A 135 -5.29 0.42 -5.79
C CYS A 135 -4.68 1.07 -4.54
N HIS A 136 -5.40 1.98 -3.88
CA HIS A 136 -4.93 2.63 -2.64
C HIS A 136 -4.79 1.62 -1.50
N ALA A 137 -5.77 0.75 -1.32
CA ALA A 137 -5.75 -0.31 -0.33
C ALA A 137 -4.57 -1.26 -0.55
N ALA A 138 -4.33 -1.72 -1.78
CA ALA A 138 -3.21 -2.60 -2.10
C ALA A 138 -1.84 -1.97 -1.77
N VAL A 139 -1.65 -0.68 -2.05
CA VAL A 139 -0.42 0.06 -1.69
C VAL A 139 -0.28 0.20 -0.17
N ALA A 140 -1.37 0.45 0.55
CA ALA A 140 -1.36 0.58 2.00
C ALA A 140 -0.97 -0.71 2.73
N LEU A 141 -1.20 -1.87 2.11
CA LEU A 141 -0.73 -3.16 2.63
C LEU A 141 0.80 -3.28 2.66
N LEU A 142 1.53 -2.41 1.94
CA LEU A 142 2.99 -2.41 1.89
C LEU A 142 3.65 -1.74 3.10
N TYR A 143 2.88 -1.00 3.92
CA TYR A 143 3.41 -0.33 5.11
C TYR A 143 4.17 -1.30 6.03
N PRO A 144 5.42 -1.00 6.43
CA PRO A 144 6.05 0.33 6.46
C PRO A 144 6.80 0.76 5.19
N PHE A 145 6.78 -0.07 4.14
CA PHE A 145 7.42 0.24 2.89
C PHE A 145 6.53 1.15 2.05
N VAL A 146 7.17 2.09 1.35
CA VAL A 146 6.48 3.01 0.46
C VAL A 146 6.83 2.60 -0.97
N TRP A 147 5.81 2.31 -1.79
CA TRP A 147 6.02 2.05 -3.23
C TRP A 147 6.80 3.20 -3.87
N GLN A 148 7.90 2.91 -4.55
CA GLN A 148 8.81 3.94 -5.09
C GLN A 148 8.61 4.21 -6.59
N HIS A 149 7.85 3.36 -7.27
CA HIS A 149 7.72 3.38 -8.72
C HIS A 149 6.43 4.07 -9.19
N THR A 150 6.19 4.03 -10.50
CA THR A 150 4.98 4.58 -11.13
C THR A 150 3.73 4.04 -10.47
N TYR A 151 2.86 4.96 -10.04
CA TYR A 151 1.59 4.65 -9.40
C TYR A 151 0.48 5.53 -9.98
N ILE A 152 -0.43 4.89 -10.72
CA ILE A 152 -1.53 5.57 -11.41
C ILE A 152 -2.81 4.77 -11.13
N PRO A 153 -3.54 5.05 -10.04
CA PRO A 153 -4.72 4.27 -9.65
C PRO A 153 -5.89 4.38 -10.64
N VAL A 154 -5.85 5.38 -11.53
CA VAL A 154 -6.79 5.55 -12.65
C VAL A 154 -5.99 6.09 -13.84
N LEU A 155 -5.76 5.24 -14.84
CA LEU A 155 -5.03 5.58 -16.05
C LEU A 155 -6.01 5.97 -17.17
N PRO A 156 -5.91 7.20 -17.72
CA PRO A 156 -6.67 7.59 -18.90
C PRO A 156 -6.23 6.77 -20.15
N PRO A 157 -7.16 6.40 -21.06
CA PRO A 157 -6.87 5.67 -22.29
C PRO A 157 -5.84 6.38 -23.18
N ALA A 158 -5.84 7.72 -23.18
CA ALA A 158 -4.87 8.52 -23.93
C ALA A 158 -3.41 8.31 -23.49
N MET A 159 -3.19 7.70 -22.32
CA MET A 159 -1.88 7.39 -21.75
C MET A 159 -1.61 5.89 -21.64
N LEU A 160 -2.37 5.05 -22.36
CA LEU A 160 -2.30 3.59 -22.22
C LEU A 160 -0.89 3.04 -22.48
N ASP A 161 -0.14 3.64 -23.40
CA ASP A 161 1.23 3.23 -23.76
C ASP A 161 2.20 3.17 -22.58
N ILE A 162 1.90 3.85 -21.46
CA ILE A 162 2.73 3.79 -20.25
C ILE A 162 2.88 2.36 -19.71
N VAL A 163 1.89 1.48 -19.93
CA VAL A 163 1.94 0.10 -19.43
C VAL A 163 2.99 -0.76 -20.15
N CYS A 164 3.56 -0.28 -21.25
CA CYS A 164 4.66 -0.91 -21.99
C CYS A 164 6.04 -0.61 -21.38
N THR A 165 6.12 0.21 -20.32
CA THR A 165 7.40 0.49 -19.65
C THR A 165 8.00 -0.79 -19.04
N PRO A 166 9.33 -0.99 -19.10
CA PRO A 166 9.99 -2.12 -18.44
C PRO A 166 10.10 -1.94 -16.92
N THR A 167 9.86 -0.73 -16.41
CA THR A 167 9.95 -0.44 -14.97
C THR A 167 8.74 -0.96 -14.20
N PRO A 168 8.86 -1.27 -12.91
CA PRO A 168 7.72 -1.60 -12.06
C PRO A 168 6.64 -0.52 -12.10
N PHE A 169 5.37 -0.93 -11.98
CA PHE A 169 4.26 0.00 -11.84
C PHE A 169 3.05 -0.65 -11.18
N ILE A 170 2.19 0.19 -10.61
CA ILE A 170 0.83 -0.16 -10.24
C ILE A 170 -0.10 0.78 -11.00
N VAL A 171 -0.95 0.20 -11.85
CA VAL A 171 -1.87 0.94 -12.71
C VAL A 171 -3.29 0.42 -12.50
N GLY A 172 -4.26 1.33 -12.40
CA GLY A 172 -5.68 0.99 -12.53
C GLY A 172 -6.18 1.34 -13.92
N LEU A 173 -6.81 0.39 -14.60
CA LEU A 173 -7.39 0.55 -15.92
C LEU A 173 -8.90 0.26 -15.88
N LEU A 174 -9.72 1.02 -16.61
CA LEU A 174 -11.13 0.68 -16.76
C LEU A 174 -11.30 -0.54 -17.67
N SER A 175 -12.27 -1.40 -17.36
CA SER A 175 -12.54 -2.61 -18.16
C SER A 175 -12.83 -2.31 -19.63
N SER A 176 -13.42 -1.15 -19.94
CA SER A 176 -13.67 -0.70 -21.32
C SER A 176 -12.39 -0.53 -22.14
N SER A 177 -11.24 -0.31 -21.48
CA SER A 177 -9.93 -0.13 -22.11
C SER A 177 -9.13 -1.45 -22.23
N LEU A 178 -9.66 -2.59 -21.75
CA LEU A 178 -8.97 -3.88 -21.82
C LEU A 178 -8.77 -4.38 -23.26
N SER A 179 -9.66 -4.03 -24.19
CA SER A 179 -9.50 -4.39 -25.61
C SER A 179 -8.23 -3.78 -26.20
N GLN A 180 -7.99 -2.50 -25.94
CA GLN A 180 -6.78 -1.78 -26.37
C GLN A 180 -5.52 -2.36 -25.72
N LEU A 181 -5.62 -2.83 -24.46
CA LEU A 181 -4.52 -3.46 -23.74
C LEU A 181 -4.02 -4.75 -24.44
N THR A 182 -4.91 -5.50 -25.11
CA THR A 182 -4.53 -6.73 -25.82
C THR A 182 -3.68 -6.50 -27.07
N GLU A 183 -3.70 -5.28 -27.61
CA GLU A 183 -2.93 -4.90 -28.80
C GLU A 183 -1.48 -4.50 -28.46
N LEU A 184 -1.19 -4.29 -27.17
CA LEU A 184 0.10 -3.81 -26.70
C LEU A 184 1.09 -4.96 -26.43
N PRO A 185 2.40 -4.73 -26.65
CA PRO A 185 3.47 -5.71 -26.41
C PRO A 185 3.80 -5.81 -24.92
N LEU A 186 2.87 -6.36 -24.14
CA LEU A 186 3.04 -6.51 -22.70
C LEU A 186 3.80 -7.79 -22.38
N GLU A 187 4.91 -7.64 -21.66
CA GLU A 187 5.69 -8.76 -21.11
C GLU A 187 5.70 -8.68 -19.59
N GLU A 188 5.52 -9.83 -18.94
CA GLU A 188 5.58 -9.96 -17.48
C GLU A 188 4.69 -8.98 -16.67
N VAL A 189 3.47 -8.75 -17.13
CA VAL A 189 2.47 -7.93 -16.41
C VAL A 189 1.41 -8.81 -15.77
N LEU A 190 1.18 -8.62 -14.46
CA LEU A 190 0.07 -9.23 -13.73
C LEU A 190 -1.20 -8.39 -13.94
N VAL A 191 -2.23 -8.97 -14.54
CA VAL A 191 -3.52 -8.28 -14.76
C VAL A 191 -4.60 -8.88 -13.86
N VAL A 192 -5.13 -8.07 -12.96
CA VAL A 192 -6.06 -8.44 -11.89
C VAL A 192 -7.45 -7.88 -12.19
N ASP A 193 -8.42 -8.76 -12.38
CA ASP A 193 -9.83 -8.44 -12.61
C ASP A 193 -10.57 -8.39 -11.27
N LEU A 194 -10.88 -7.17 -10.83
CA LEU A 194 -11.52 -6.88 -9.54
C LEU A 194 -13.02 -7.20 -9.52
N GLU A 195 -13.67 -7.24 -10.68
CA GLU A 195 -15.10 -7.55 -10.78
C GLU A 195 -15.34 -9.07 -10.70
N ASN A 196 -14.45 -9.85 -11.31
CA ASN A 196 -14.61 -11.30 -11.43
C ASN A 196 -13.69 -12.10 -10.51
N ASN A 197 -12.90 -11.44 -9.64
CA ASN A 197 -11.95 -12.08 -8.73
C ASN A 197 -11.06 -13.11 -9.45
N ARG A 198 -10.37 -12.68 -10.51
CA ARG A 198 -9.49 -13.55 -11.31
C ARG A 198 -8.26 -12.79 -11.83
N LEU A 199 -7.27 -13.55 -12.29
CA LEU A 199 -6.09 -13.01 -12.98
C LEU A 199 -6.24 -13.26 -14.47
N LEU A 200 -6.33 -12.19 -15.27
CA LEU A 200 -6.44 -12.28 -16.74
C LEU A 200 -5.10 -12.65 -17.38
N ARG A 201 -4.01 -12.24 -16.74
CA ARG A 201 -2.64 -12.59 -17.12
C ARG A 201 -1.86 -12.89 -15.85
N GLN A 202 -1.10 -13.99 -15.87
CA GLN A 202 -0.29 -14.45 -14.74
C GLN A 202 1.15 -14.58 -15.17
N LEU A 203 2.05 -14.45 -14.20
CA LEU A 203 3.45 -14.80 -14.35
C LEU A 203 3.62 -16.28 -14.01
N ASP A 204 4.55 -16.96 -14.69
CA ASP A 204 4.84 -18.38 -14.52
C ASP A 204 5.40 -18.75 -13.12
N ASP A 205 5.64 -17.75 -12.26
CA ASP A 205 6.28 -17.92 -10.96
C ASP A 205 5.34 -18.26 -9.78
N GLU A 206 5.91 -19.12 -8.92
CA GLU A 206 5.40 -19.69 -7.66
C GLU A 206 4.93 -18.68 -6.60
N ASP A 207 4.21 -19.21 -5.60
CA ASP A 207 3.86 -18.52 -4.36
C ASP A 207 5.12 -17.89 -3.71
N VAL A 208 5.25 -16.57 -3.89
CA VAL A 208 6.42 -15.78 -3.49
C VAL A 208 6.57 -15.69 -1.96
N LEU A 209 5.45 -15.69 -1.24
CA LEU A 209 5.44 -15.46 0.19
C LEU A 209 5.88 -16.71 0.96
N PRO A 210 6.60 -16.58 2.09
CA PRO A 210 6.94 -17.73 2.90
C PRO A 210 5.69 -18.45 3.42
N PRO A 211 5.47 -19.77 3.17
CA PRO A 211 4.18 -20.42 3.40
C PRO A 211 3.66 -20.33 4.83
N LYS A 212 4.54 -20.34 5.83
CA LYS A 212 4.16 -20.18 7.24
C LYS A 212 3.66 -18.77 7.56
N LEU A 213 4.28 -17.75 6.99
CA LEU A 213 3.88 -16.35 7.18
C LEU A 213 2.60 -16.06 6.40
N GLN A 214 2.49 -16.61 5.19
CA GLN A 214 1.28 -16.54 4.39
C GLN A 214 0.09 -17.18 5.12
N ALA A 215 0.22 -18.43 5.58
CA ALA A 215 -0.84 -19.11 6.32
C ALA A 215 -1.22 -18.36 7.61
N ALA A 216 -0.24 -17.80 8.32
CA ALA A 216 -0.51 -16.97 9.50
C ALA A 216 -1.30 -15.71 9.16
N LEU A 217 -0.96 -15.03 8.05
CA LEU A 217 -1.65 -13.86 7.56
C LEU A 217 -3.07 -14.21 7.09
N GLU A 218 -3.24 -15.29 6.32
CA GLU A 218 -4.55 -15.82 5.89
C GLU A 218 -5.48 -16.03 7.07
N ASN A 219 -5.03 -16.76 8.11
CA ASN A 219 -5.83 -17.03 9.31
C ASN A 219 -6.32 -15.74 10.02
N ILE A 220 -5.49 -14.70 10.08
CA ILE A 220 -5.87 -13.43 10.70
C ILE A 220 -6.88 -12.69 9.81
N LEU A 221 -6.64 -12.66 8.50
CA LEU A 221 -7.50 -11.98 7.56
C LEU A 221 -8.85 -12.68 7.39
N GLU A 222 -8.94 -14.00 7.51
CA GLU A 222 -10.21 -14.73 7.54
C GLU A 222 -11.09 -14.29 8.71
N ARG A 223 -10.48 -14.06 9.89
CA ARG A 223 -11.15 -13.64 11.12
C ARG A 223 -11.24 -12.11 11.30
N ARG A 224 -10.92 -11.33 10.26
CA ARG A 224 -10.78 -9.87 10.35
C ARG A 224 -12.01 -9.14 10.90
N ARG A 225 -13.22 -9.60 10.53
CA ARG A 225 -14.49 -8.98 10.98
C ARG A 225 -14.76 -9.29 12.45
N ASP A 226 -14.58 -10.54 12.88
CA ASP A 226 -14.76 -10.92 14.28
C ASP A 226 -13.80 -10.14 15.19
N LEU A 227 -12.53 -10.03 14.77
CA LEU A 227 -11.49 -9.27 15.50
C LEU A 227 -11.75 -7.76 15.52
N ALA A 228 -12.44 -7.22 14.52
CA ALA A 228 -12.85 -5.82 14.49
C ALA A 228 -14.02 -5.58 15.46
N ASN A 229 -14.99 -6.50 15.51
CA ASN A 229 -16.17 -6.43 16.37
C ASN A 229 -15.84 -6.65 17.85
N GLU A 230 -14.85 -7.49 18.18
CA GLU A 230 -14.39 -7.71 19.56
C GLU A 230 -13.81 -6.45 20.23
N ARG A 231 -13.44 -5.42 19.46
CA ARG A 231 -12.97 -4.13 19.99
C ARG A 231 -14.08 -3.15 20.32
N ASP A 232 -15.33 -3.43 19.95
CA ASP A 232 -16.45 -2.50 20.01
C ASP A 232 -17.16 -2.50 21.38
N GLY A 233 -16.46 -1.99 22.39
CA GLY A 233 -17.02 -1.78 23.73
C GLY A 233 -17.71 -0.42 23.94
N ASP A 234 -17.57 0.55 23.02
CA ASP A 234 -18.19 1.89 23.07
C ASP A 234 -17.67 2.77 21.90
N SER A 235 -18.17 2.64 20.66
CA SER A 235 -18.43 3.77 19.71
C SER A 235 -18.57 3.33 18.24
N ALA A 236 -19.65 3.79 17.60
CA ALA A 236 -20.05 3.45 16.24
C ALA A 236 -19.16 4.11 15.16
N THR A 237 -18.08 3.45 14.75
CA THR A 237 -17.46 3.59 13.41
C THR A 237 -16.87 2.26 12.93
N ASP A 238 -17.68 1.46 12.26
CA ASP A 238 -17.38 0.06 11.87
C ASP A 238 -16.18 -0.07 10.90
N SER A 239 -16.00 0.88 9.97
CA SER A 239 -14.94 0.82 8.94
C SER A 239 -13.52 1.12 9.45
N GLY A 240 -13.38 1.90 10.53
CA GLY A 240 -12.08 2.23 11.11
C GLY A 240 -11.43 1.06 11.83
N ASN A 241 -12.24 0.20 12.46
CA ASN A 241 -11.76 -0.95 13.23
C ASN A 241 -11.24 -2.06 12.32
N LEU A 242 -11.93 -2.36 11.22
CA LEU A 242 -11.45 -3.33 10.23
C LEU A 242 -10.10 -2.90 9.67
N SER A 243 -9.99 -1.64 9.25
CA SER A 243 -8.75 -1.12 8.66
C SER A 243 -7.56 -1.21 9.60
N THR A 244 -7.81 -1.01 10.90
CA THR A 244 -6.81 -1.20 11.95
C THR A 244 -6.39 -2.67 12.09
N VAL A 245 -7.33 -3.62 12.09
CA VAL A 245 -7.04 -5.07 12.17
C VAL A 245 -6.22 -5.53 10.97
N VAL A 246 -6.59 -5.08 9.78
CA VAL A 246 -5.88 -5.39 8.53
C VAL A 246 -4.47 -4.83 8.59
N SER A 247 -4.31 -3.54 8.87
CA SER A 247 -3.01 -2.87 9.00
C SER A 247 -2.09 -3.59 10.00
N GLU A 248 -2.62 -3.90 11.18
CA GLU A 248 -1.89 -4.65 12.22
C GLU A 248 -1.44 -6.04 11.74
N ALA A 249 -2.26 -6.75 10.96
CA ALA A 249 -1.90 -8.06 10.41
C ALA A 249 -0.70 -7.98 9.46
N PHE A 250 -0.69 -7.00 8.56
CA PHE A 250 0.41 -6.79 7.61
C PHE A 250 1.65 -6.21 8.30
N VAL A 251 1.51 -5.32 9.28
CA VAL A 251 2.63 -4.87 10.11
C VAL A 251 3.30 -6.05 10.82
N ARG A 252 2.53 -6.99 11.38
CA ARG A 252 3.09 -8.20 11.99
C ARG A 252 3.84 -9.08 11.00
N PHE A 253 3.32 -9.22 9.78
CA PHE A 253 4.04 -9.89 8.70
C PHE A 253 5.41 -9.24 8.49
N PHE A 254 5.49 -7.92 8.36
CA PHE A 254 6.76 -7.23 8.16
C PHE A 254 7.68 -7.25 9.38
N VAL A 255 7.15 -7.18 10.60
CA VAL A 255 7.96 -7.32 11.82
C VAL A 255 8.65 -8.69 11.85
N GLU A 256 7.98 -9.75 11.41
CA GLU A 256 8.57 -11.08 11.37
C GLU A 256 9.61 -11.24 10.24
N VAL A 257 9.45 -10.50 9.14
CA VAL A 257 10.37 -10.53 7.99
C VAL A 257 11.61 -9.65 8.23
N VAL A 258 11.41 -8.43 8.70
CA VAL A 258 12.46 -7.40 8.77
C VAL A 258 12.65 -6.78 10.15
N GLY A 259 11.87 -7.13 11.18
CA GLY A 259 11.88 -6.42 12.47
C GLY A 259 13.20 -6.44 13.23
N HIS A 260 14.09 -7.39 12.94
CA HIS A 260 15.44 -7.44 13.50
C HIS A 260 16.46 -6.51 12.83
N TYR A 261 16.06 -5.69 11.84
CA TYR A 261 16.98 -4.84 11.06
C TYR A 261 17.84 -3.91 11.94
N GLN A 262 17.30 -3.41 13.06
CA GLN A 262 18.00 -2.49 13.96
C GLN A 262 19.28 -3.10 14.55
N LEU A 263 19.32 -4.43 14.72
CA LEU A 263 20.50 -5.14 15.20
C LEU A 263 21.66 -5.14 14.19
N PHE A 264 21.39 -4.75 12.94
CA PHE A 264 22.34 -4.73 11.83
C PHE A 264 22.65 -3.32 11.32
N LEU A 265 22.13 -2.29 11.99
CA LEU A 265 22.52 -0.90 11.79
C LEU A 265 23.72 -0.58 12.70
N VAL A 266 24.91 -0.49 12.12
CA VAL A 266 26.15 -0.24 12.86
C VAL A 266 26.62 1.19 12.62
N GLY A 267 26.77 1.97 13.69
CA GLY A 267 27.48 3.25 13.62
C GLY A 267 28.98 3.02 13.55
N GLU A 268 29.68 3.80 12.71
CA GLU A 268 31.14 3.84 12.79
C GLU A 268 31.53 4.26 14.22
N ARG A 269 32.38 3.46 14.88
CA ARG A 269 32.89 3.84 16.20
C ARG A 269 33.76 5.08 15.99
N GLU A 270 33.57 6.12 16.80
CA GLU A 270 34.54 7.18 16.94
C GLU A 270 35.87 6.54 17.38
N ASP A 271 36.78 6.33 16.45
CA ASP A 271 38.17 6.07 16.78
C ASP A 271 38.66 7.28 17.57
N GLY A 272 38.93 7.06 18.85
CA GLY A 272 39.07 8.11 19.83
C GLY A 272 40.23 9.06 19.52
N TYR A 273 39.94 10.15 18.82
CA TYR A 273 40.64 11.43 18.90
C TYR A 273 39.75 12.51 18.27
N SER A 274 39.11 13.30 19.14
CA SER A 274 38.58 14.66 18.91
C SER A 274 37.84 14.95 17.60
N SER A 275 36.55 15.31 17.67
CA SER A 275 36.14 16.72 17.56
C SER A 275 34.62 16.90 17.53
N SER A 276 34.22 18.01 18.14
CA SER A 276 32.89 18.60 18.21
C SER A 276 32.28 18.91 16.83
N SER A 277 31.73 17.90 16.16
CA SER A 277 30.81 18.10 15.04
C SER A 277 29.41 17.64 15.43
N SER A 278 28.44 18.55 15.38
CA SER A 278 27.00 18.28 15.52
C SER A 278 26.39 17.46 14.36
N SER A 279 27.22 16.77 13.58
CA SER A 279 26.76 15.92 12.48
C SER A 279 26.49 14.50 13.00
N PRO A 280 25.33 13.91 12.69
CA PRO A 280 25.05 12.54 13.08
C PRO A 280 26.07 11.58 12.47
N VAL A 281 26.63 10.70 13.30
CA VAL A 281 27.58 9.65 12.87
C VAL A 281 26.92 8.79 11.78
N PRO A 282 27.56 8.60 10.61
CA PRO A 282 27.05 7.73 9.56
C PRO A 282 26.81 6.31 10.09
N CYS A 283 25.66 5.74 9.75
CA CYS A 283 25.32 4.38 10.09
C CYS A 283 25.30 3.54 8.81
N SER A 284 25.82 2.32 8.87
CA SER A 284 25.81 1.38 7.76
C SER A 284 24.97 0.15 8.10
N PHE A 285 24.17 -0.30 7.14
CA PHE A 285 23.36 -1.51 7.24
C PHE A 285 24.14 -2.75 6.76
N ARG A 286 24.23 -3.76 7.64
CA ARG A 286 24.94 -5.01 7.38
C ARG A 286 24.02 -6.02 6.70
N CYS A 287 23.74 -5.83 5.41
CA CYS A 287 22.85 -6.68 4.60
C CYS A 287 23.06 -8.18 4.78
N GLU A 288 24.31 -8.65 4.64
CA GLU A 288 24.60 -10.09 4.72
C GLU A 288 24.36 -10.66 6.13
N GLY A 289 24.69 -9.88 7.17
CA GLY A 289 24.43 -10.25 8.56
C GLY A 289 22.94 -10.35 8.85
N PHE A 290 22.17 -9.36 8.40
CA PHE A 290 20.72 -9.31 8.54
C PHE A 290 20.03 -10.54 7.92
N ARG A 291 20.42 -10.89 6.69
CA ARG A 291 19.90 -12.07 5.99
C ARG A 291 20.29 -13.38 6.70
N LYS A 292 21.57 -13.52 7.11
CA LYS A 292 22.07 -14.73 7.77
C LYS A 292 21.42 -14.99 9.13
N ALA A 293 21.01 -13.94 9.84
CA ALA A 293 20.34 -14.04 11.14
C ALA A 293 18.95 -14.69 11.07
N ILE A 294 18.30 -14.70 9.90
CA ILE A 294 16.99 -15.33 9.71
C ILE A 294 17.15 -16.85 9.79
N PRO A 295 16.51 -17.56 10.74
CA PRO A 295 16.69 -19.00 10.91
C PRO A 295 15.97 -19.83 9.84
N SER A 296 14.79 -19.38 9.39
CA SER A 296 13.96 -20.08 8.41
C SER A 296 14.55 -19.92 6.99
N LYS A 297 14.88 -21.05 6.34
CA LYS A 297 15.42 -21.05 4.96
C LYS A 297 14.48 -20.38 3.95
N THR A 298 13.17 -20.65 4.05
CA THR A 298 12.16 -20.08 3.14
C THR A 298 12.01 -18.58 3.32
N VAL A 299 11.98 -18.10 4.57
CA VAL A 299 11.93 -16.65 4.85
C VAL A 299 13.24 -15.99 4.39
N ARG A 300 14.39 -16.64 4.59
CA ARG A 300 15.68 -16.14 4.13
C ARG A 300 15.74 -15.97 2.61
N ARG A 301 15.24 -16.95 1.84
CA ARG A 301 15.16 -16.87 0.37
C ARG A 301 14.25 -15.74 -0.08
N PHE A 302 13.09 -15.57 0.57
CA PHE A 302 12.19 -14.45 0.28
C PHE A 302 12.88 -13.11 0.56
N VAL A 303 13.50 -12.95 1.74
CA VAL A 303 14.20 -11.72 2.13
C VAL A 303 15.36 -11.41 1.20
N GLU A 304 16.09 -12.41 0.71
CA GLU A 304 17.16 -12.22 -0.26
C GLU A 304 16.67 -11.52 -1.53
N VAL A 305 15.52 -11.92 -2.08
CA VAL A 305 14.94 -11.25 -3.25
C VAL A 305 14.33 -9.90 -2.86
N PHE A 306 13.65 -9.82 -1.72
CA PHE A 306 13.02 -8.58 -1.26
C PHE A 306 14.02 -7.47 -0.98
N MET A 307 15.24 -7.80 -0.54
CA MET A 307 16.30 -6.82 -0.29
C MET A 307 16.82 -6.14 -1.56
N GLU A 308 16.61 -6.73 -2.73
CA GLU A 308 16.99 -6.13 -4.03
C GLU A 308 15.98 -5.06 -4.51
N THR A 309 14.88 -4.87 -3.78
CA THR A 309 13.82 -3.93 -4.16
C THR A 309 14.17 -2.49 -3.78
N GLN A 310 13.69 -1.54 -4.58
CA GLN A 310 13.84 -0.11 -4.31
C GLN A 310 13.13 0.28 -2.99
N MET A 311 11.98 -0.31 -2.71
CA MET A 311 11.24 -0.16 -1.46
C MET A 311 12.10 -0.48 -0.24
N PHE A 312 12.78 -1.64 -0.23
CA PHE A 312 13.66 -2.02 0.87
C PHE A 312 14.87 -1.09 0.99
N GLY A 313 15.50 -0.74 -0.13
CA GLY A 313 16.61 0.20 -0.19
C GLY A 313 16.25 1.55 0.44
N CYS A 314 15.14 2.18 0.01
CA CYS A 314 14.66 3.44 0.56
C CYS A 314 14.34 3.33 2.06
N PHE A 315 13.71 2.22 2.48
CA PHE A 315 13.37 1.97 3.89
C PHE A 315 14.60 1.95 4.80
N ILE A 316 15.69 1.29 4.36
CA ILE A 316 16.95 1.23 5.12
C ILE A 316 17.67 2.57 5.08
N GLN A 317 17.78 3.19 3.90
CA GLN A 317 18.47 4.46 3.73
C GLN A 317 17.86 5.55 4.63
N GLU A 318 16.52 5.63 4.71
CA GLU A 318 15.85 6.58 5.60
C GLU A 318 16.27 6.36 7.07
N ARG A 319 16.40 5.11 7.50
CA ARG A 319 16.74 4.75 8.88
C ARG A 319 18.22 4.92 9.21
N GLU A 320 19.09 4.81 8.22
CA GLU A 320 20.50 5.18 8.34
C GLU A 320 20.67 6.69 8.60
N HIS A 321 19.86 7.53 7.93
CA HIS A 321 19.93 8.99 8.04
C HIS A 321 19.11 9.56 9.21
N ARG A 322 18.00 8.91 9.60
CA ARG A 322 17.04 9.40 10.61
C ARG A 322 16.83 8.39 11.74
N ARG A 323 17.83 8.22 12.61
CA ARG A 323 17.75 7.32 13.80
C ARG A 323 16.54 7.58 14.73
N HIS A 324 15.92 8.77 14.66
CA HIS A 324 14.80 9.20 15.51
C HIS A 324 13.56 9.59 14.70
N ALA A 325 13.34 8.98 13.52
CA ALA A 325 12.14 9.20 12.73
C ALA A 325 10.86 8.97 13.55
N VAL A 326 9.76 9.58 13.11
CA VAL A 326 8.42 9.48 13.71
C VAL A 326 8.09 8.01 13.98
N ARG A 327 7.80 7.67 15.25
CA ARG A 327 7.43 6.31 15.66
C ARG A 327 6.04 5.99 15.14
N GLY A 328 5.96 5.23 14.04
CA GLY A 328 4.72 4.66 13.56
C GLY A 328 4.38 3.35 14.25
N LEU A 329 3.27 2.76 13.84
CA LEU A 329 2.83 1.44 14.33
C LEU A 329 3.91 0.37 14.11
N PHE A 330 4.62 0.40 12.98
CA PHE A 330 5.68 -0.57 12.71
C PHE A 330 6.83 -0.46 13.71
N GLU A 331 7.35 0.74 13.99
CA GLU A 331 8.42 0.95 14.97
C GLU A 331 8.03 0.49 16.36
N LEU A 332 6.77 0.74 16.76
CA LEU A 332 6.23 0.26 18.03
C LEU A 332 6.26 -1.28 18.11
N ARG A 333 5.83 -1.96 17.06
CA ARG A 333 5.82 -3.43 17.01
C ARG A 333 7.22 -4.03 16.91
N VAL A 334 8.15 -3.36 16.24
CA VAL A 334 9.56 -3.75 16.22
C VAL A 334 10.16 -3.70 17.63
N GLN A 335 9.88 -2.65 18.39
CA GLN A 335 10.36 -2.54 19.77
C GLN A 335 9.84 -3.69 20.65
N GLU A 336 8.53 -3.97 20.61
CA GLU A 336 7.93 -5.11 21.32
C GLU A 336 8.55 -6.46 20.89
N TYR A 337 8.85 -6.61 19.60
CA TYR A 337 9.50 -7.80 19.06
C TYR A 337 10.92 -7.96 19.61
N LEU A 338 11.74 -6.91 19.57
CA LEU A 338 13.11 -6.93 20.08
C LEU A 338 13.17 -7.20 21.58
N GLU A 339 12.30 -6.59 22.38
CA GLU A 339 12.18 -6.87 23.82
C GLU A 339 11.88 -8.35 24.07
N SER A 340 10.99 -8.95 23.27
CA SER A 340 10.66 -10.36 23.37
C SER A 340 11.81 -11.31 23.00
N ILE A 341 12.75 -10.88 22.16
CA ILE A 341 13.97 -11.64 21.84
C ILE A 341 14.89 -11.66 23.07
N HIS A 342 15.14 -10.50 23.68
CA HIS A 342 16.02 -10.38 24.85
C HIS A 342 15.49 -11.17 26.06
N GLU A 343 14.17 -11.18 26.28
CA GLU A 343 13.56 -12.00 27.33
C GLU A 343 13.68 -13.51 27.06
N ASN A 344 13.66 -13.93 25.79
CA ASN A 344 13.76 -15.34 25.40
C ASN A 344 15.20 -15.85 25.33
N GLU A 345 16.23 -14.99 25.26
CA GLU A 345 17.63 -15.43 25.45
C GLU A 345 17.84 -16.04 26.84
N ASN A 346 17.07 -15.61 27.84
CA ASN A 346 17.03 -16.18 29.19
C ASN A 346 16.17 -17.47 29.31
N ARG A 347 15.42 -17.86 28.27
CA ARG A 347 14.61 -19.09 28.22
C ARG A 347 14.62 -19.69 26.82
N ARG A 348 15.73 -20.36 26.47
CA ARG A 348 15.83 -21.16 25.25
C ARG A 348 14.76 -22.27 25.23
N VAL A 349 14.24 -22.51 24.02
CA VAL A 349 13.42 -23.64 23.56
C VAL A 349 11.88 -23.43 23.62
N ASN A 350 11.27 -23.40 22.42
CA ASN A 350 9.84 -23.57 22.09
C ASN A 350 8.88 -22.36 22.15
N ARG A 351 9.01 -21.34 21.29
CA ARG A 351 7.85 -20.50 20.89
C ARG A 351 7.92 -19.89 19.48
N PHE A 352 8.00 -20.72 18.44
CA PHE A 352 7.62 -20.28 17.07
C PHE A 352 6.13 -20.56 16.76
N LEU A 353 5.48 -21.41 17.55
CA LEU A 353 4.08 -21.85 17.32
C LEU A 353 3.08 -21.39 18.40
N LYS A 354 3.53 -20.67 19.45
CA LYS A 354 2.63 -20.16 20.51
C LYS A 354 2.25 -18.68 20.35
N GLY A 355 2.85 -17.96 19.39
CA GLY A 355 2.57 -16.54 19.16
C GLY A 355 1.27 -16.25 18.44
N LEU A 356 0.79 -17.19 17.62
CA LEU A 356 -0.42 -17.01 16.80
C LEU A 356 -1.73 -17.35 17.55
N GLY A 357 -1.68 -18.24 18.55
CA GLY A 357 -2.86 -18.61 19.36
C GLY A 357 -3.05 -17.80 20.65
N ASN A 358 -1.99 -17.26 21.26
CA ASN A 358 -2.08 -16.65 22.61
C ASN A 358 -2.01 -15.10 22.64
N LYS A 359 -1.98 -14.42 21.49
CA LYS A 359 -1.94 -12.94 21.44
C LYS A 359 -3.31 -12.29 21.12
N MET A 360 -4.40 -12.87 21.62
CA MET A 360 -5.66 -12.12 21.86
C MET A 360 -5.54 -11.10 23.02
N LYS A 361 -4.40 -11.01 23.72
CA LYS A 361 -4.22 -10.10 24.88
C LYS A 361 -3.57 -8.74 24.58
N PHE A 362 -3.28 -8.41 23.32
CA PHE A 362 -2.79 -7.08 22.94
C PHE A 362 -3.89 -6.16 22.38
N LEU A 363 -5.11 -6.67 22.22
CA LEU A 363 -6.28 -5.87 21.87
C LEU A 363 -7.11 -5.45 23.10
N SER A 364 -6.72 -5.88 24.31
CA SER A 364 -7.47 -5.64 25.55
C SER A 364 -6.73 -4.81 26.60
N LYS A 365 -5.61 -4.16 26.26
CA LYS A 365 -4.97 -3.24 27.22
C LYS A 365 -5.58 -1.85 27.06
N LYS A 366 -6.45 -1.54 28.04
CA LYS A 366 -6.92 -0.20 28.40
C LYS A 366 -5.80 0.82 28.42
#